data_AF-A0A7S3TVT4-F1
#
_entry.id   AF-A0A7S3TVT4-F1
#
_cell.length_a   1.000
_cell.length_b   1.000
_cell.length_c   1.000
_cell.angle_alpha   90.00
_cell.angle_beta   90.00
_cell.angle_gamma   90.00
#
_symmetry.space_group_name_H-M   'P 1'
#
loop_
_entity.id
_entity.type
_entity.pdbx_description
1 polymer ?
#
loop_
_entity_poly.entity_id
_entity_poly.type
_entity_poly.pdbx_seq_one_letter_code
_entity_poly.pdbx_strand_id
1 'polypeptide(L)'
;MSARDWASLRRDVACVEPRSKGRPAAPPAASSRAHSADVELLRHIQGCTSAEAAIGCFEQHADELNIRHVSEIFKHIADDRRSRRQCGPPARVLEAARQLVRACGKRDLRNLAFLACHISKACKGTELSIEAKALFRAIVQVAVRHVECIRGSEMAVLTHGVATADMKAPWTRTLLCTLTEHPCTGEQLRHMKTKELSNFVWVLSQVGGEG
;
A
#
# COMPACT_ATOMS: atom_id res chain seq x y z
N MET A 1 17.38 -21.62 -26.03
CA MET A 1 16.97 -22.63 -25.03
C MET A 1 15.80 -23.40 -25.60
N SER A 2 15.91 -24.73 -25.70
CA SER A 2 14.95 -25.55 -26.46
C SER A 2 13.87 -26.14 -25.56
N ALA A 3 12.72 -26.51 -26.13
CA ALA A 3 11.62 -27.16 -25.42
C ALA A 3 12.00 -28.48 -24.71
N ARG A 4 13.16 -29.09 -25.06
CA ARG A 4 13.69 -30.27 -24.37
C ARG A 4 14.31 -29.93 -23.00
N ASP A 5 14.79 -28.70 -22.80
CA ASP A 5 15.40 -28.27 -21.54
C ASP A 5 14.36 -28.17 -20.42
N TRP A 6 13.09 -27.88 -20.77
CA TRP A 6 11.96 -27.86 -19.83
C TRP A 6 11.48 -29.26 -19.40
N ALA A 7 11.73 -30.30 -20.19
CA ALA A 7 11.25 -31.66 -19.91
C ALA A 7 12.16 -32.43 -18.95
N SER A 8 13.44 -32.05 -18.84
CA SER A 8 14.39 -32.67 -17.89
C SER A 8 14.14 -32.19 -16.45
N LEU A 9 13.73 -30.93 -16.28
CA LEU A 9 13.39 -30.33 -14.97
C LEU A 9 12.12 -30.90 -14.33
N ARG A 10 11.26 -31.62 -15.08
CA ARG A 10 10.05 -32.24 -14.54
C ARG A 10 10.24 -33.68 -14.03
N ARG A 11 11.38 -34.32 -14.31
CA ARG A 11 11.58 -35.74 -13.99
C ARG A 11 12.24 -36.00 -12.63
N ASP A 12 12.90 -35.01 -12.03
CA ASP A 12 13.54 -35.16 -10.71
C ASP A 12 12.61 -34.84 -9.52
N VAL A 13 11.30 -34.65 -9.76
CA VAL A 13 10.31 -34.37 -8.70
C VAL A 13 9.56 -35.64 -8.24
N ALA A 14 9.93 -36.81 -8.74
CA ALA A 14 9.28 -38.07 -8.39
C ALA A 14 10.11 -38.94 -7.43
N CYS A 15 10.42 -38.41 -6.24
CA CYS A 15 10.80 -39.20 -5.07
C CYS A 15 10.23 -38.54 -3.81
N VAL A 16 8.91 -38.61 -3.65
CA VAL A 16 8.24 -38.29 -2.37
C VAL A 16 8.05 -39.60 -1.62
N GLU A 17 8.92 -39.87 -0.65
CA GLU A 17 8.67 -40.87 0.38
C GLU A 17 7.39 -40.51 1.17
N PRO A 18 6.61 -41.50 1.63
CA PRO A 18 5.44 -41.24 2.44
C PRO A 18 5.86 -40.84 3.85
N ARG A 19 6.03 -39.53 4.09
CA ARG A 19 6.13 -39.00 5.45
C ARG A 19 4.78 -39.18 6.16
N SER A 20 4.82 -40.00 7.20
CA SER A 20 3.83 -40.21 8.25
C SER A 20 2.93 -39.00 8.50
N LYS A 21 1.61 -39.23 8.58
CA LYS A 21 0.59 -38.28 9.04
C LYS A 21 0.86 -37.83 10.49
N GLY A 22 1.80 -36.92 10.67
CA GLY A 22 1.96 -36.14 11.88
C GLY A 22 0.97 -34.99 11.86
N ARG A 23 0.07 -34.95 12.85
CA ARG A 23 -0.81 -33.81 13.13
C ARG A 23 0.03 -32.52 13.11
N PRO A 24 -0.34 -31.46 12.36
CA PRO A 24 0.42 -30.22 12.43
C PRO A 24 0.43 -29.74 13.88
N ALA A 25 1.62 -29.51 14.42
CA ALA A 25 1.79 -28.96 15.75
C ALA A 25 1.02 -27.64 15.83
N ALA A 26 0.21 -27.48 16.88
CA ALA A 26 -0.53 -26.25 17.11
C ALA A 26 0.47 -25.06 17.08
N PRO A 27 0.14 -23.96 16.37
CA PRO A 27 1.03 -22.81 16.34
C PRO A 27 1.30 -22.31 17.77
N PRO A 28 2.52 -21.85 18.08
CA PRO A 28 2.88 -21.42 19.43
C PRO A 28 1.95 -20.30 19.90
N ALA A 29 1.49 -20.39 21.15
CA ALA A 29 0.52 -19.47 21.74
C ALA A 29 0.89 -17.98 21.62
N ALA A 30 2.20 -17.65 21.54
CA ALA A 30 2.69 -16.30 21.31
C ALA A 30 2.28 -15.71 19.94
N SER A 31 2.28 -16.53 18.87
CA SER A 31 1.86 -16.11 17.53
C SER A 31 0.35 -15.88 17.48
N SER A 32 -0.44 -16.71 18.18
CA SER A 32 -1.89 -16.54 18.29
C SER A 32 -2.25 -15.28 19.09
N ARG A 33 -1.53 -14.97 20.17
CA ARG A 33 -1.77 -13.76 20.98
C ARG A 33 -1.41 -12.48 20.25
N ALA A 34 -0.26 -12.45 19.56
CA ALA A 34 0.14 -11.31 18.73
C ALA A 34 -0.86 -11.05 17.60
N HIS A 35 -1.37 -12.11 16.97
CA HIS A 35 -2.41 -11.97 15.95
C HIS A 35 -3.75 -11.47 16.54
N SER A 36 -4.13 -11.92 17.74
CA SER A 36 -5.34 -11.43 18.42
C SER A 36 -5.25 -9.93 18.74
N ALA A 37 -4.10 -9.49 19.27
CA ALA A 37 -3.85 -8.10 19.60
C ALA A 37 -3.88 -7.19 18.36
N ASP A 38 -3.29 -7.64 17.24
CA ASP A 38 -3.34 -6.94 15.95
C ASP A 38 -4.79 -6.76 15.47
N VAL A 39 -5.60 -7.82 15.53
CA VAL A 39 -7.01 -7.77 15.13
C VAL A 39 -7.83 -6.85 16.05
N GLU A 40 -7.59 -6.90 17.36
CA GLU A 40 -8.27 -6.05 18.34
C GLU A 40 -7.93 -4.57 18.17
N LEU A 41 -6.65 -4.25 18.00
CA LEU A 41 -6.21 -2.86 17.76
C LEU A 41 -6.81 -2.31 16.48
N LEU A 42 -6.82 -3.09 15.39
CA LEU A 42 -7.50 -2.67 14.17
C LEU A 42 -8.99 -2.43 14.39
N ARG A 43 -9.67 -3.32 15.13
CA ARG A 43 -11.11 -3.20 15.41
C ARG A 43 -11.39 -1.95 16.26
N HIS A 44 -10.49 -1.61 17.18
CA HIS A 44 -10.55 -0.40 17.98
C HIS A 44 -10.43 0.85 17.10
N ILE A 45 -9.42 0.90 16.21
CA ILE A 45 -9.22 2.00 15.25
C ILE A 45 -10.46 2.16 14.36
N GLN A 46 -11.01 1.06 13.82
CA GLN A 46 -12.22 1.08 13.00
C GLN A 46 -13.45 1.61 13.75
N GLY A 47 -13.46 1.50 15.07
CA GLY A 47 -14.50 2.05 15.95
C GLY A 47 -14.38 3.56 16.17
N CYS A 48 -13.29 4.21 15.77
CA CYS A 48 -13.12 5.65 15.89
C CYS A 48 -14.16 6.40 15.05
N THR A 49 -14.82 7.38 15.65
CA THR A 49 -15.87 8.19 14.99
C THR A 49 -15.38 9.55 14.49
N SER A 50 -14.14 9.93 14.82
CA SER A 50 -13.53 11.21 14.40
C SER A 50 -12.05 11.05 14.07
N ALA A 51 -11.49 12.02 13.35
CA ALA A 51 -10.05 12.08 13.09
C ALA A 51 -9.25 12.24 14.39
N GLU A 52 -9.75 13.03 15.34
CA GLU A 52 -9.11 13.24 16.65
C GLU A 52 -9.00 11.94 17.44
N ALA A 53 -10.06 11.11 17.46
CA ALA A 53 -10.03 9.81 18.12
C ALA A 53 -9.01 8.87 17.45
N ALA A 54 -8.99 8.82 16.12
CA ALA A 54 -8.03 7.98 15.39
C ALA A 54 -6.57 8.42 15.59
N ILE A 55 -6.31 9.74 15.68
CA ILE A 55 -4.99 10.29 16.02
C ILE A 55 -4.64 9.98 17.48
N GLY A 56 -5.61 10.04 18.40
CA GLY A 56 -5.42 9.60 19.79
C GLY A 56 -4.99 8.13 19.87
N CYS A 57 -5.65 7.24 19.13
CA CYS A 57 -5.26 5.83 19.03
C CYS A 57 -3.85 5.67 18.43
N PHE A 58 -3.49 6.50 17.45
CA PHE A 58 -2.13 6.50 16.90
C PHE A 58 -1.09 6.75 17.99
N GLU A 59 -1.35 7.75 18.83
CA GLU A 59 -0.42 8.22 19.85
C GLU A 59 -0.32 7.25 21.04
N GLN A 60 -1.42 6.61 21.41
CA GLN A 60 -1.45 5.64 22.50
C GLN A 60 -0.74 4.33 22.15
N HIS A 61 -0.77 3.92 20.88
CA HIS A 61 -0.26 2.62 20.42
C HIS A 61 0.90 2.73 19.44
N ALA A 62 1.63 3.86 19.42
CA ALA A 62 2.59 4.18 18.36
C ALA A 62 3.61 3.05 18.06
N ASP A 63 4.06 2.33 19.08
CA ASP A 63 5.05 1.25 18.97
C ASP A 63 4.46 -0.09 18.47
N GLU A 64 3.14 -0.23 18.48
CA GLU A 64 2.41 -1.46 18.10
C GLU A 64 1.77 -1.37 16.70
N LEU A 65 1.78 -0.18 16.09
CA LEU A 65 1.14 0.05 14.80
C LEU A 65 1.92 -0.59 13.66
N ASN A 66 1.17 -1.12 12.70
CA ASN A 66 1.69 -1.53 11.40
C ASN A 66 1.00 -0.73 10.29
N ILE A 67 1.41 -0.97 9.05
CA ILE A 67 0.92 -0.20 7.90
C ILE A 67 -0.59 -0.33 7.68
N ARG A 68 -1.21 -1.45 8.09
CA ARG A 68 -2.65 -1.64 7.99
C ARG A 68 -3.37 -0.72 8.97
N HIS A 69 -2.90 -0.65 10.22
CA HIS A 69 -3.42 0.28 11.23
C HIS A 69 -3.29 1.74 10.77
N VAL A 70 -2.12 2.12 10.29
CA VAL A 70 -1.86 3.47 9.79
C VAL A 70 -2.77 3.82 8.62
N SER A 71 -2.95 2.91 7.67
CA SER A 71 -3.85 3.12 6.52
C SER A 71 -5.29 3.40 6.98
N GLU A 72 -5.79 2.66 7.98
CA GLU A 72 -7.13 2.88 8.54
C GLU A 72 -7.22 4.22 9.31
N ILE A 73 -6.19 4.59 10.08
CA ILE A 73 -6.14 5.90 10.75
C ILE A 73 -6.24 7.04 9.73
N PHE A 74 -5.46 6.97 8.65
CA PHE A 74 -5.52 7.97 7.58
C PHE A 74 -6.87 7.99 6.86
N LYS A 75 -7.59 6.86 6.80
CA LYS A 75 -8.96 6.81 6.28
C LYS A 75 -9.91 7.65 7.14
N HIS A 76 -9.85 7.53 8.48
CA HIS A 76 -10.66 8.37 9.37
C HIS A 76 -10.33 9.86 9.21
N ILE A 77 -9.05 10.23 9.12
CA ILE A 77 -8.62 11.61 8.85
C ILE A 77 -9.15 12.08 7.48
N ALA A 78 -9.08 11.23 6.47
CA ALA A 78 -9.52 11.55 5.12
C ALA A 78 -11.04 11.67 4.96
N ASP A 79 -11.82 11.02 5.82
CA ASP A 79 -13.28 11.06 5.81
C ASP A 79 -13.83 12.23 6.62
N ASP A 80 -13.14 12.64 7.69
CA ASP A 80 -13.48 13.83 8.48
C ASP A 80 -13.31 15.13 7.66
N ARG A 81 -14.43 15.69 7.19
CA ARG A 81 -14.44 16.94 6.40
C ARG A 81 -14.04 18.16 7.22
N ARG A 82 -14.31 18.17 8.52
CA ARG A 82 -14.07 19.33 9.38
C ARG A 82 -12.57 19.43 9.67
N SER A 83 -11.96 18.31 10.05
CA SER A 83 -10.52 18.22 10.32
C SER A 83 -9.70 18.66 9.11
N ARG A 84 -9.95 18.10 7.92
CA ARG A 84 -9.21 18.42 6.68
C ARG A 84 -9.17 19.90 6.29
N ARG A 85 -10.24 20.64 6.57
CA ARG A 85 -10.35 22.06 6.20
C ARG A 85 -9.59 22.98 7.15
N GLN A 86 -9.32 22.51 8.37
CA GLN A 86 -8.71 23.32 9.42
C GLN A 86 -7.22 23.02 9.53
N CYS A 87 -6.86 21.73 9.55
CA CYS A 87 -5.49 21.27 9.72
C CYS A 87 -5.35 19.95 8.97
N GLY A 88 -4.39 19.83 8.05
CA GLY A 88 -4.04 18.53 7.45
C GLY A 88 -3.58 17.52 8.51
N PRO A 89 -3.18 16.30 8.11
CA PRO A 89 -2.62 15.32 9.05
C PRO A 89 -1.46 15.90 9.86
N PRO A 90 -1.36 15.64 11.17
CA PRO A 90 -0.25 16.15 11.97
C PRO A 90 1.12 15.66 11.45
N ALA A 91 2.11 16.55 11.43
CA ALA A 91 3.46 16.24 10.93
C ALA A 91 4.09 15.00 11.60
N ARG A 92 3.88 14.84 12.92
CA ARG A 92 4.35 13.67 13.68
C ARG A 92 3.76 12.34 13.19
N VAL A 93 2.47 12.34 12.82
CA VAL A 93 1.77 11.16 12.29
C VAL A 93 2.29 10.83 10.90
N LEU A 94 2.52 11.84 10.05
CA LEU A 94 3.12 11.66 8.72
C LEU A 94 4.54 11.08 8.81
N GLU A 95 5.36 11.59 9.72
CA GLU A 95 6.74 11.13 9.90
C GLU A 95 6.80 9.70 10.44
N ALA A 96 5.99 9.36 11.43
CA ALA A 96 5.94 8.01 11.97
C ALA A 96 5.39 7.00 10.94
N ALA A 97 4.36 7.38 10.17
CA ALA A 97 3.89 6.60 9.03
C ALA A 97 5.01 6.36 8.00
N ARG A 98 5.86 7.36 7.75
CA ARG A 98 7.01 7.24 6.82
C ARG A 98 8.02 6.20 7.29
N GLN A 99 8.30 6.12 8.58
CA GLN A 99 9.21 5.11 9.12
C GLN A 99 8.64 3.70 8.94
N LEU A 100 7.35 3.51 9.20
CA LEU A 100 6.67 2.22 8.96
C LEU A 100 6.65 1.83 7.48
N VAL A 101 6.41 2.79 6.57
CA VAL A 101 6.46 2.55 5.12
C VAL A 101 7.83 2.01 4.71
N ARG A 102 8.93 2.54 5.24
CA ARG A 102 10.29 2.08 4.87
C ARG A 102 10.55 0.61 5.22
N ALA A 103 9.85 0.07 6.22
CA ALA A 103 9.94 -1.32 6.62
C ALA A 103 8.99 -2.26 5.84
N CYS A 104 8.08 -1.70 5.03
CA CYS A 104 7.11 -2.50 4.27
C CYS A 104 7.77 -3.32 3.17
N GLY A 105 7.20 -4.50 2.92
CA GLY A 105 7.61 -5.38 1.83
C GLY A 105 6.48 -5.63 0.83
N LYS A 106 6.72 -6.59 -0.08
CA LYS A 106 5.74 -6.97 -1.13
C LYS A 106 4.34 -7.34 -0.62
N ARG A 107 4.20 -7.81 0.62
CA ARG A 107 2.88 -8.17 1.19
C ARG A 107 2.04 -6.97 1.59
N ASP A 108 2.66 -5.79 1.68
CA ASP A 108 2.04 -4.57 2.20
C ASP A 108 1.55 -3.63 1.09
N LEU A 109 1.83 -3.95 -0.18
CA LEU A 109 1.54 -3.11 -1.34
C LEU A 109 0.07 -2.65 -1.41
N ARG A 110 -0.87 -3.52 -1.03
CA ARG A 110 -2.28 -3.16 -0.90
C ARG A 110 -2.50 -2.03 0.11
N ASN A 111 -1.94 -2.15 1.31
CA ASN A 111 -2.11 -1.17 2.38
C ASN A 111 -1.41 0.14 2.02
N LEU A 112 -0.25 0.07 1.33
CA LEU A 112 0.46 1.23 0.80
C LEU A 112 -0.34 1.99 -0.26
N ALA A 113 -0.98 1.27 -1.18
CA ALA A 113 -1.85 1.88 -2.19
C ALA A 113 -3.03 2.62 -1.54
N PHE A 114 -3.71 1.99 -0.57
CA PHE A 114 -4.77 2.65 0.19
C PHE A 114 -4.26 3.84 0.99
N LEU A 115 -3.10 3.70 1.64
CA LEU A 115 -2.49 4.78 2.41
C LEU A 115 -2.22 6.00 1.53
N ALA A 116 -1.64 5.83 0.33
CA ALA A 116 -1.43 6.93 -0.61
C ALA A 116 -2.74 7.65 -0.97
N CYS A 117 -3.80 6.89 -1.23
CA CYS A 117 -5.12 7.45 -1.52
C CYS A 117 -5.71 8.20 -0.32
N HIS A 118 -5.57 7.66 0.89
CA HIS A 118 -6.08 8.29 2.11
C HIS A 118 -5.30 9.56 2.45
N ILE A 119 -3.96 9.56 2.36
CA ILE A 119 -3.14 10.76 2.55
C ILE A 119 -3.54 11.85 1.55
N SER A 120 -3.66 11.51 0.27
CA SER A 120 -4.05 12.48 -0.77
C SER A 120 -5.40 13.13 -0.45
N LYS A 121 -6.38 12.33 -0.02
CA LYS A 121 -7.70 12.82 0.37
C LYS A 121 -7.68 13.61 1.68
N ALA A 122 -6.80 13.27 2.61
CA ALA A 122 -6.61 13.98 3.88
C ALA A 122 -5.94 15.35 3.68
N CYS A 123 -5.02 15.47 2.72
CA CYS A 123 -4.35 16.73 2.38
C CYS A 123 -5.09 17.54 1.30
N LYS A 124 -6.31 17.15 0.92
CA LYS A 124 -7.02 17.79 -0.20
C LYS A 124 -7.37 19.25 0.15
N GLY A 125 -6.95 20.18 -0.72
CA GLY A 125 -7.20 21.60 -0.55
C GLY A 125 -6.18 22.33 0.33
N THR A 126 -5.12 21.63 0.75
CA THR A 126 -3.97 22.19 1.45
C THR A 126 -2.71 21.98 0.61
N GLU A 127 -1.72 22.86 0.74
CA GLU A 127 -0.40 22.57 0.19
C GLU A 127 0.20 21.35 0.90
N LEU A 128 0.79 20.42 0.15
CA LEU A 128 1.46 19.26 0.74
C LEU A 128 2.67 19.72 1.56
N SER A 129 2.66 19.39 2.85
CA SER A 129 3.78 19.62 3.75
C SER A 129 5.02 18.83 3.32
N ILE A 130 6.19 19.20 3.85
CA ILE A 130 7.46 18.51 3.60
C ILE A 130 7.35 17.03 4.00
N GLU A 131 6.69 16.74 5.11
CA GLU A 131 6.48 15.40 5.64
C GLU A 131 5.55 14.58 4.74
N ALA A 132 4.45 15.17 4.28
CA ALA A 132 3.53 14.50 3.35
C ALA A 132 4.23 14.15 2.02
N LYS A 133 4.99 15.11 1.47
CA LYS A 133 5.85 14.93 0.30
C LYS A 133 6.85 13.79 0.50
N ALA A 134 7.53 13.76 1.65
CA ALA A 134 8.49 12.71 1.97
C ALA A 134 7.84 11.33 2.15
N LEU A 135 6.62 11.28 2.69
CA LEU A 135 5.84 10.04 2.82
C LEU A 135 5.43 9.48 1.46
N PHE A 136 4.93 10.31 0.52
CA PHE A 136 4.65 9.87 -0.84
C PHE A 136 5.89 9.34 -1.55
N ARG A 137 7.04 10.02 -1.41
CA ARG A 137 8.31 9.53 -1.94
C ARG A 137 8.65 8.14 -1.39
N ALA A 138 8.49 7.91 -0.08
CA ALA A 138 8.76 6.61 0.54
C ALA A 138 7.81 5.52 0.02
N ILE A 139 6.51 5.83 -0.12
CA ILE A 139 5.52 4.89 -0.68
C ILE A 139 5.91 4.48 -2.10
N VAL A 140 6.24 5.45 -2.95
CA VAL A 140 6.66 5.19 -4.34
C VAL A 140 7.94 4.36 -4.38
N GLN A 141 8.93 4.65 -3.53
CA GLN A 141 10.17 3.87 -3.48
C GLN A 141 9.93 2.39 -3.14
N VAL A 142 9.02 2.09 -2.22
CA VAL A 142 8.67 0.70 -1.86
C VAL A 142 7.88 0.04 -2.99
N ALA A 143 6.94 0.75 -3.59
CA ALA A 143 6.17 0.25 -4.72
C ALA A 143 7.07 -0.09 -5.92
N VAL A 144 7.98 0.81 -6.29
CA VAL A 144 8.95 0.60 -7.38
C VAL A 144 9.87 -0.60 -7.10
N ARG A 145 10.32 -0.77 -5.86
CA ARG A 145 11.17 -1.91 -5.46
C ARG A 145 10.48 -3.27 -5.63
N HIS A 146 9.15 -3.29 -5.55
CA HIS A 146 8.34 -4.51 -5.60
C HIS A 146 7.31 -4.46 -6.72
N VAL A 147 7.63 -3.76 -7.81
CA VAL A 147 6.71 -3.50 -8.93
C VAL A 147 6.15 -4.79 -9.52
N GLU A 148 6.96 -5.85 -9.56
CA GLU A 148 6.58 -7.18 -10.06
C GLU A 148 5.48 -7.85 -9.22
N CYS A 149 5.28 -7.40 -7.99
CA CYS A 149 4.28 -7.91 -7.06
C CYS A 149 2.99 -7.06 -7.01
N ILE A 150 2.97 -5.90 -7.68
CA ILE A 150 1.80 -5.00 -7.66
C ILE A 150 0.69 -5.58 -8.53
N ARG A 151 -0.47 -5.80 -7.92
CA ARG A 151 -1.68 -6.23 -8.64
C ARG A 151 -2.31 -5.06 -9.39
N GLY A 152 -3.03 -5.35 -10.47
CA GLY A 152 -3.77 -4.35 -11.25
C GLY A 152 -4.61 -3.39 -10.38
N SER A 153 -5.40 -3.91 -9.44
CA SER A 153 -6.20 -3.07 -8.54
C SER A 153 -5.35 -2.13 -7.66
N GLU A 154 -4.19 -2.61 -7.20
CA GLU A 154 -3.28 -1.84 -6.34
C GLU A 154 -2.58 -0.76 -7.15
N MET A 155 -2.17 -1.08 -8.38
CA MET A 155 -1.62 -0.14 -9.34
C MET A 155 -2.58 1.02 -9.60
N ALA A 156 -3.86 0.74 -9.90
CA ALA A 156 -4.85 1.79 -10.15
C ALA A 156 -5.09 2.70 -8.93
N VAL A 157 -5.18 2.13 -7.73
CA VAL A 157 -5.37 2.90 -6.50
C VAL A 157 -4.13 3.73 -6.16
N LEU A 158 -2.95 3.14 -6.30
CA LEU A 158 -1.68 3.80 -6.00
C LEU A 158 -1.41 4.96 -6.97
N THR A 159 -1.54 4.75 -8.28
CA THR A 159 -1.30 5.81 -9.27
C THR A 159 -2.30 6.94 -9.11
N HIS A 160 -3.58 6.63 -8.90
CA HIS A 160 -4.58 7.65 -8.62
C HIS A 160 -4.23 8.43 -7.34
N GLY A 161 -3.93 7.75 -6.23
CA GLY A 161 -3.61 8.40 -4.96
C GLY A 161 -2.39 9.32 -5.02
N VAL A 162 -1.32 8.89 -5.70
CA VAL A 162 -0.10 9.71 -5.89
C VAL A 162 -0.37 10.89 -6.84
N ALA A 163 -1.07 10.65 -7.94
CA ALA A 163 -1.40 11.66 -8.94
C ALA A 163 -2.35 12.74 -8.42
N THR A 164 -3.34 12.37 -7.59
CA THR A 164 -4.25 13.35 -6.97
C THR A 164 -3.58 14.16 -5.86
N ALA A 165 -2.48 13.67 -5.29
CA ALA A 165 -1.71 14.43 -4.33
C ALA A 165 -0.88 15.53 -5.01
N ASP A 166 -0.09 15.15 -6.01
CA ASP A 166 0.68 16.09 -6.83
C ASP A 166 1.08 15.43 -8.15
N MET A 167 0.37 15.81 -9.23
CA MET A 167 0.63 15.26 -10.57
C MET A 167 2.04 15.62 -11.07
N LYS A 168 2.56 16.79 -10.70
CA LYS A 168 3.83 17.33 -11.21
C LYS A 168 5.03 16.89 -10.38
N ALA A 169 4.79 16.23 -9.25
CA ALA A 169 5.87 15.76 -8.40
C ALA A 169 6.74 14.71 -9.12
N PRO A 170 8.08 14.75 -8.94
CA PRO A 170 8.98 13.78 -9.55
C PRO A 170 8.64 12.32 -9.22
N TRP A 171 8.15 12.04 -8.00
CA TRP A 171 7.76 10.67 -7.61
C TRP A 171 6.55 10.16 -8.39
N THR A 172 5.67 11.03 -8.86
CA THR A 172 4.50 10.65 -9.66
C THR A 172 4.98 10.15 -11.01
N ARG A 173 5.87 10.92 -11.65
CA ARG A 173 6.52 10.51 -12.90
C ARG A 173 7.31 9.21 -12.74
N THR A 174 8.14 9.09 -11.69
CA THR A 174 8.92 7.87 -11.42
C THR A 174 8.01 6.64 -11.33
N LEU A 175 6.94 6.74 -10.54
CA LEU A 175 5.98 5.64 -10.39
C LEU A 175 5.37 5.24 -11.74
N LEU A 176 4.89 6.21 -12.51
CA LEU A 176 4.20 5.94 -13.77
C LEU A 176 5.14 5.32 -14.80
N CYS A 177 6.34 5.89 -15.00
CA CYS A 177 7.33 5.32 -15.92
C CYS A 177 7.69 3.88 -15.52
N THR A 178 7.97 3.64 -14.24
CA THR A 178 8.30 2.27 -13.76
C THR A 178 7.15 1.31 -14.02
N LEU A 179 5.91 1.69 -13.71
CA LEU A 179 4.76 0.83 -13.96
C LEU A 179 4.57 0.59 -15.45
N THR A 180 4.60 1.61 -16.31
CA THR A 180 4.35 1.43 -17.75
C THR A 180 5.43 0.63 -18.47
N GLU A 181 6.68 0.72 -18.01
CA GLU A 181 7.82 0.03 -18.61
C GLU A 181 8.00 -1.40 -18.11
N HIS A 182 7.42 -1.74 -16.95
CA HIS A 182 7.63 -3.06 -16.36
C HIS A 182 6.88 -4.17 -17.14
N PRO A 183 7.54 -5.27 -17.53
CA PRO A 183 6.93 -6.33 -18.36
C PRO A 183 5.67 -6.96 -17.79
N CYS A 184 5.52 -7.01 -16.45
CA CYS A 184 4.34 -7.60 -15.83
C CYS A 184 3.08 -6.72 -15.94
N THR A 185 3.24 -5.43 -16.24
CA THR A 185 2.12 -4.47 -16.21
C THR A 185 1.07 -4.78 -17.24
N GLY A 186 1.47 -5.16 -18.46
CA GLY A 186 0.52 -5.54 -19.51
C GLY A 186 -0.43 -6.66 -19.08
N GLU A 187 0.07 -7.64 -18.33
CA GLU A 187 -0.76 -8.70 -17.77
C GLU A 187 -1.64 -8.19 -16.63
N GLN A 188 -1.12 -7.35 -15.73
CA GLN A 188 -1.90 -6.77 -14.63
C GLN A 188 -3.07 -5.90 -15.13
N LEU A 189 -2.90 -5.18 -16.23
CA LEU A 189 -3.94 -4.35 -16.83
C LEU A 189 -5.13 -5.17 -17.35
N ARG A 190 -4.89 -6.40 -17.85
CA ARG A 190 -5.97 -7.28 -18.36
C ARG A 190 -6.94 -7.73 -17.28
N HIS A 191 -6.48 -7.79 -16.03
CA HIS A 191 -7.28 -8.23 -14.88
C HIS A 191 -7.92 -7.07 -14.11
N MET A 192 -7.72 -5.82 -14.55
CA MET A 192 -8.36 -4.66 -13.94
C MET A 192 -9.85 -4.60 -14.26
N LYS A 193 -10.63 -4.13 -13.30
CA LYS A 193 -12.02 -3.72 -13.57
C LYS A 193 -12.03 -2.48 -14.44
N THR A 194 -13.09 -2.27 -15.22
CA THR A 194 -13.23 -1.10 -16.12
C THR A 194 -12.94 0.23 -15.41
N LYS A 195 -13.48 0.43 -14.20
CA LYS A 195 -13.25 1.66 -13.41
C LYS A 195 -11.78 1.84 -13.01
N GLU A 196 -11.09 0.75 -12.65
CA GLU A 196 -9.68 0.77 -12.27
C GLU A 196 -8.81 1.14 -13.48
N LEU A 197 -9.11 0.53 -14.62
CA LEU A 197 -8.44 0.82 -15.89
C LEU A 197 -8.69 2.27 -16.34
N SER A 198 -9.93 2.76 -16.27
CA SER A 198 -10.25 4.15 -16.60
C SER A 198 -9.49 5.15 -15.72
N ASN A 199 -9.40 4.90 -14.41
CA ASN A 199 -8.62 5.75 -13.52
C ASN A 199 -7.12 5.72 -13.88
N PHE A 200 -6.57 4.54 -14.15
CA PHE A 200 -5.17 4.38 -14.52
C PHE A 200 -4.84 5.12 -15.83
N VAL A 201 -5.67 4.95 -16.86
CA VAL A 201 -5.52 5.64 -18.16
C VAL A 201 -5.69 7.15 -18.02
N TRP A 202 -6.65 7.60 -17.20
CA TRP A 202 -6.81 9.02 -16.90
C TRP A 202 -5.54 9.61 -16.28
N VAL A 203 -4.92 8.94 -15.30
CA VAL A 203 -3.65 9.41 -14.72
C VAL A 203 -2.55 9.49 -15.77
N LEU A 204 -2.42 8.48 -16.64
CA LEU A 204 -1.42 8.49 -17.70
C LEU A 204 -1.62 9.63 -18.71
N SER A 205 -2.86 9.95 -19.07
CA SER A 205 -3.14 11.04 -20.01
C SER A 205 -2.74 12.41 -19.47
N GLN A 206 -2.77 12.60 -18.15
CA GLN A 206 -2.35 13.85 -17.53
C GLN A 206 -0.84 14.06 -17.54
N VAL A 207 -0.04 12.99 -17.61
CA VAL A 207 1.43 13.08 -17.61
C VAL A 207 2.01 13.07 -19.03
N GLY A 208 1.31 12.47 -20.00
CA GLY A 208 1.71 12.47 -21.41
C GLY A 208 1.35 13.73 -22.20
N GLY A 209 0.55 14.64 -21.64
CA GLY A 209 0.11 15.88 -22.30
C GLY A 209 1.10 17.05 -22.23
N GLU A 210 2.26 16.89 -21.59
CA GLU A 210 3.33 17.90 -21.48
C GLU A 210 4.50 17.60 -22.45
N GLY A 211 4.19 17.06 -23.63
CA GLY A 211 5.14 16.80 -24.73
C GLY A 211 5.11 17.87 -25.80
#